data_AF-A0A2E8JNN8-F1
#
_entry.id   AF-A0A2E8JNN8-F1
#
_cell.length_a   1.000
_cell.length_b   1.000
_cell.length_c   1.000
_cell.angle_alpha   90.00
_cell.angle_beta   90.00
_cell.angle_gamma   90.00
#
_symmetry.space_group_name_H-M   'P 1'
#
loop_
_entity.id
_entity.type
_entity.pdbx_description
1 polymer ?
#
loop_
_entity_poly.entity_id
_entity_poly.type
_entity_poly.pdbx_seq_one_letter_code
_entity_poly.pdbx_strand_id
1 'polypeptide(L)'
;APTVIRRKDATNLTFGFTLSLPRKLDNEELDAMQTLNHILTGTTHSRIFGKARAKGLAYSVGSYTGCGFYDSAWDLSGQVNHETAPQLFDIIARELKAVLDGKITDEEIEAAKSFTLGRYQMGAQTVSQIAGFYTHRYFADDYIYDYSKVPDSIRKVSRDKIISTAKSFIDANTWVLAAVSNGDREELIDLSERLTSIFDRVE
;
A
#
# COMPACT_ATOMS: atom_id res chain seq x y z
N ALA A 1 6.77 10.13 -17.31
CA ALA A 1 6.63 8.94 -18.17
C ALA A 1 7.08 7.72 -17.39
N PRO A 2 6.40 6.57 -17.50
CA PRO A 2 6.75 5.37 -16.74
C PRO A 2 8.10 4.79 -17.20
N THR A 3 8.73 4.00 -16.32
CA THR A 3 10.08 3.46 -16.53
C THR A 3 10.04 1.94 -16.72
N VAL A 4 10.46 1.45 -17.88
CA VAL A 4 10.61 0.00 -18.13
C VAL A 4 12.09 -0.37 -18.11
N ILE A 5 12.44 -1.37 -17.29
CA ILE A 5 13.72 -2.09 -17.35
C ILE A 5 13.48 -3.35 -18.18
N ARG A 6 13.98 -3.37 -19.42
CA ARG A 6 13.73 -4.48 -20.33
C ARG A 6 14.60 -5.70 -19.99
N ARG A 7 13.98 -6.85 -19.73
CA ARG A 7 14.64 -8.14 -19.48
C ARG A 7 14.07 -9.20 -20.42
N LYS A 8 14.87 -9.73 -21.36
CA LYS A 8 14.38 -10.66 -22.39
C LYS A 8 13.86 -11.99 -21.83
N ASP A 9 14.40 -12.42 -20.70
CA ASP A 9 14.06 -13.65 -20.00
C ASP A 9 12.91 -13.48 -18.98
N ALA A 10 12.41 -12.26 -18.76
CA ALA A 10 11.23 -12.06 -17.94
C ALA A 10 9.99 -12.57 -18.71
N THR A 11 9.24 -13.50 -18.12
CA THR A 11 7.98 -13.99 -18.71
C THR A 11 6.78 -13.16 -18.30
N ASN A 12 6.92 -12.40 -17.21
CA ASN A 12 5.86 -11.69 -16.52
C ASN A 12 6.28 -10.23 -16.30
N LEU A 13 5.30 -9.36 -16.16
CA LEU A 13 5.49 -7.96 -15.78
C LEU A 13 5.55 -7.87 -14.26
N THR A 14 6.70 -7.43 -13.73
CA THR A 14 6.86 -7.10 -12.31
C THR A 14 6.87 -5.59 -12.18
N PHE A 15 5.89 -5.01 -11.48
CA PHE A 15 5.73 -3.56 -11.38
C PHE A 15 5.88 -3.04 -9.94
N GLY A 16 6.25 -1.77 -9.84
CA GLY A 16 6.10 -0.94 -8.67
C GLY A 16 5.44 0.38 -9.07
N PHE A 17 4.35 0.71 -8.39
CA PHE A 17 3.66 1.99 -8.44
C PHE A 17 3.86 2.68 -7.09
N THR A 18 4.63 3.75 -7.07
CA THR A 18 5.02 4.47 -5.85
C THR A 18 4.44 5.87 -5.88
N LEU A 19 3.72 6.24 -4.84
CA LEU A 19 3.34 7.63 -4.56
C LEU A 19 4.25 8.17 -3.47
N SER A 20 4.73 9.39 -3.65
CA SER A 20 5.64 10.06 -2.72
C SER A 20 4.98 11.28 -2.10
N LEU A 21 5.23 11.45 -0.81
CA LEU A 21 4.78 12.56 -0.02
C LEU A 21 6.01 13.28 0.55
N PRO A 22 6.24 14.57 0.25
CA PRO A 22 7.46 15.30 0.65
C PRO A 22 7.39 15.77 2.12
N ARG A 23 6.91 14.90 3.00
CA ARG A 23 6.92 15.07 4.46
C ARG A 23 6.89 13.70 5.15
N LYS A 24 7.33 13.69 6.40
CA LYS A 24 7.17 12.55 7.30
C LYS A 24 5.67 12.33 7.62
N LEU A 25 5.22 11.08 7.64
CA LEU A 25 3.95 10.70 8.25
C LEU A 25 4.09 10.64 9.78
N ASP A 26 3.09 11.13 10.49
CA ASP A 26 2.99 10.93 11.95
C ASP A 26 2.57 9.48 12.30
N ASN A 27 2.51 9.16 13.60
CA ASN A 27 2.15 7.80 14.03
C ASN A 27 0.70 7.42 13.70
N GLU A 28 -0.24 8.36 13.78
CA GLU A 28 -1.65 8.09 13.46
C GLU A 28 -1.84 7.87 11.96
N GLU A 29 -1.13 8.64 11.13
CA GLU A 29 -1.08 8.47 9.69
C GLU A 29 -0.45 7.13 9.30
N LEU A 30 0.62 6.71 9.98
CA LEU A 30 1.22 5.39 9.79
C LEU A 30 0.27 4.25 10.13
N ASP A 31 -0.40 4.32 11.29
CA ASP A 31 -1.38 3.30 11.71
C ASP A 31 -2.58 3.25 10.74
N ALA A 32 -3.01 4.40 10.24
CA ALA A 32 -4.05 4.51 9.23
C ALA A 32 -3.62 3.87 7.89
N MET A 33 -2.40 4.14 7.43
CA MET A 33 -1.88 3.54 6.20
C MET A 33 -1.64 2.04 6.32
N GLN A 34 -1.19 1.54 7.48
CA GLN A 34 -1.09 0.11 7.74
C GLN A 34 -2.45 -0.59 7.66
N THR A 35 -3.48 0.04 8.24
CA THR A 35 -4.86 -0.44 8.17
C THR A 35 -5.36 -0.46 6.72
N LEU A 36 -5.10 0.61 5.96
CA LEU A 36 -5.45 0.69 4.54
C LEU A 36 -4.75 -0.38 3.69
N ASN A 37 -3.45 -0.58 3.90
CA ASN A 37 -2.68 -1.62 3.19
C ASN A 37 -3.24 -3.02 3.45
N HIS A 38 -3.74 -3.28 4.67
CA HIS A 38 -4.43 -4.53 4.97
C HIS A 38 -5.76 -4.67 4.21
N ILE A 39 -6.58 -3.61 4.19
CA ILE A 39 -7.85 -3.59 3.44
C ILE A 39 -7.62 -3.82 1.94
N LEU A 40 -6.56 -3.23 1.37
CA LEU A 40 -6.27 -3.32 -0.05
C LEU A 40 -5.62 -4.66 -0.45
N THR A 41 -4.63 -5.13 0.29
CA THR A 41 -3.80 -6.28 -0.14
C THR A 41 -3.50 -7.33 0.93
N GLY A 42 -3.95 -7.14 2.18
CA GLY A 42 -3.50 -7.94 3.32
C GLY A 42 -3.91 -9.42 3.33
N THR A 43 -5.02 -9.78 2.67
CA THR A 43 -5.59 -11.13 2.70
C THR A 43 -6.20 -11.52 1.35
N THR A 44 -6.58 -12.79 1.21
CA THR A 44 -7.32 -13.30 0.04
C THR A 44 -8.73 -12.71 -0.11
N HIS A 45 -9.21 -11.96 0.87
CA HIS A 45 -10.49 -11.23 0.82
C HIS A 45 -10.32 -9.72 0.65
N SER A 46 -9.08 -9.22 0.62
CA SER A 46 -8.78 -7.80 0.46
C SER A 46 -9.17 -7.29 -0.93
N ARG A 47 -9.42 -5.99 -1.03
CA ARG A 47 -10.03 -5.36 -2.21
C ARG A 47 -9.25 -5.58 -3.50
N ILE A 48 -7.92 -5.43 -3.48
CA ILE A 48 -7.08 -5.59 -4.66
C ILE A 48 -6.59 -7.03 -4.76
N PHE A 49 -5.86 -7.51 -3.74
CA PHE A 49 -5.25 -8.84 -3.79
C PHE A 49 -6.30 -9.96 -3.90
N GLY A 50 -7.40 -9.86 -3.13
CA GLY A 50 -8.48 -10.85 -3.17
C GLY A 50 -9.21 -10.87 -4.52
N LYS A 51 -9.54 -9.70 -5.09
CA LYS A 51 -10.18 -9.61 -6.43
C LYS A 51 -9.25 -10.10 -7.54
N ALA A 52 -7.96 -9.77 -7.47
CA ALA A 52 -6.96 -10.25 -8.43
C ALA A 52 -6.79 -11.77 -8.35
N ARG A 53 -6.70 -12.33 -7.14
CA ARG A 53 -6.57 -13.77 -6.90
C ARG A 53 -7.80 -14.55 -7.35
N ALA A 54 -9.00 -14.08 -7.01
CA ALA A 54 -10.26 -14.74 -7.39
C ALA A 54 -10.43 -14.89 -8.90
N LYS A 55 -9.80 -14.00 -9.67
CA LYS A 55 -9.81 -13.99 -11.14
C LYS A 55 -8.53 -14.57 -11.77
N GLY A 56 -7.57 -15.04 -10.97
CA GLY A 56 -6.30 -15.58 -11.47
C GLY A 56 -5.42 -14.56 -12.20
N LEU A 57 -5.50 -13.28 -11.84
CA LEU A 57 -4.84 -12.20 -12.60
C LEU A 57 -3.36 -12.08 -12.28
N ALA A 58 -2.98 -12.18 -11.00
CA ALA A 58 -1.65 -11.87 -10.52
C ALA A 58 -1.12 -12.95 -9.57
N TYR A 59 0.19 -13.17 -9.61
CA TYR A 59 0.90 -14.08 -8.70
C TYR A 59 1.01 -13.48 -7.30
N SER A 60 1.31 -12.19 -7.24
CA SER A 60 1.41 -11.42 -6.01
C SER A 60 1.01 -9.98 -6.27
N VAL A 61 0.32 -9.38 -5.30
CA VAL A 61 0.08 -7.94 -5.23
C VAL A 61 0.15 -7.54 -3.77
N GLY A 62 0.97 -6.55 -3.46
CA GLY A 62 1.16 -6.03 -2.12
C GLY A 62 1.13 -4.52 -2.12
N SER A 63 0.73 -3.93 -1.00
CA SER A 63 0.86 -2.51 -0.73
C SER A 63 1.62 -2.29 0.58
N TYR A 64 2.43 -1.24 0.60
CA TYR A 64 3.30 -0.91 1.72
C TYR A 64 3.45 0.60 1.85
N THR A 65 3.60 1.08 3.07
CA THR A 65 3.89 2.49 3.34
C THR A 65 5.18 2.60 4.13
N GLY A 66 6.13 3.33 3.57
CA GLY A 66 7.40 3.67 4.20
C GLY A 66 7.42 5.13 4.63
N CYS A 67 8.13 5.42 5.71
CA CYS A 67 8.29 6.77 6.25
C CYS A 67 9.77 7.01 6.55
N GLY A 68 10.36 7.97 5.83
CA GLY A 68 11.72 8.46 6.04
C GLY A 68 11.75 9.65 6.98
N PHE A 69 12.92 10.31 7.09
CA PHE A 69 13.08 11.50 7.92
C PHE A 69 12.42 12.74 7.33
N TYR A 70 12.36 12.83 6.00
CA TYR A 70 11.92 14.03 5.27
C TYR A 70 10.77 13.76 4.31
N ASP A 71 10.50 12.49 4.02
CA ASP A 71 9.55 12.04 3.01
C ASP A 71 8.85 10.74 3.45
N SER A 72 7.81 10.37 2.72
CA SER A 72 7.10 9.11 2.89
C SER A 72 6.68 8.58 1.53
N ALA A 73 6.57 7.25 1.43
CA ALA A 73 6.22 6.57 0.20
C ALA A 73 5.06 5.61 0.45
N TRP A 74 4.15 5.51 -0.51
CA TRP A 74 3.11 4.50 -0.57
C TRP A 74 3.27 3.70 -1.84
N ASP A 75 3.63 2.44 -1.69
CA ASP A 75 4.00 1.54 -2.76
C ASP A 75 2.91 0.50 -2.98
N LEU A 76 2.55 0.27 -4.24
CA LEU A 76 1.82 -0.91 -4.69
C LEU A 76 2.72 -1.65 -5.67
N SER A 77 3.00 -2.92 -5.40
CA SER A 77 3.84 -3.74 -6.28
C SER A 77 3.24 -5.11 -6.49
N GLY A 78 3.63 -5.76 -7.58
CA GLY A 78 3.13 -7.07 -7.90
C GLY A 78 3.76 -7.67 -9.13
N GLN A 79 3.42 -8.93 -9.38
CA GLN A 79 3.81 -9.68 -10.56
C GLN A 79 2.57 -10.22 -11.27
N VAL A 80 2.44 -9.91 -12.55
CA VAL A 80 1.25 -10.14 -13.37
C VAL A 80 1.66 -10.60 -14.78
N ASN A 81 0.79 -11.36 -15.44
CA ASN A 81 0.99 -11.67 -16.86
C ASN A 81 0.61 -10.45 -17.71
N HIS A 82 1.24 -10.29 -18.88
CA HIS A 82 0.95 -9.19 -19.81
C HIS A 82 -0.54 -9.10 -20.17
N GLU A 83 -1.15 -10.25 -20.49
CA GLU A 83 -2.55 -10.36 -20.88
C GLU A 83 -3.52 -9.93 -19.76
N THR A 84 -3.15 -10.14 -18.49
CA THR A 84 -3.99 -9.83 -17.32
C THR A 84 -3.64 -8.51 -16.65
N ALA A 85 -2.53 -7.87 -17.04
CA ALA A 85 -2.07 -6.59 -16.48
C ALA A 85 -3.12 -5.47 -16.61
N PRO A 86 -3.78 -5.26 -17.77
CA PRO A 86 -4.80 -4.21 -17.89
C PRO A 86 -5.92 -4.36 -16.86
N GLN A 87 -6.42 -5.59 -16.67
CA GLN A 87 -7.51 -5.86 -15.74
C GLN A 87 -7.06 -5.69 -14.27
N LEU A 88 -5.82 -6.03 -13.93
CA LEU A 88 -5.28 -5.77 -12.60
C LEU A 88 -5.20 -4.26 -12.32
N PHE A 89 -4.70 -3.48 -13.28
CA PHE A 89 -4.57 -2.02 -13.12
C PHE A 89 -5.93 -1.33 -13.02
N ASP A 90 -6.96 -1.83 -13.72
CA ASP A 90 -8.34 -1.37 -13.54
C ASP A 90 -8.88 -1.65 -12.13
N ILE A 91 -8.51 -2.78 -11.53
CA ILE A 91 -8.85 -3.07 -10.13
C ILE A 91 -8.13 -2.07 -9.23
N ILE A 92 -6.82 -1.89 -9.39
CA ILE A 92 -6.03 -0.96 -8.58
C ILE A 92 -6.63 0.45 -8.62
N ALA A 93 -6.83 1.03 -9.81
CA ALA A 93 -7.36 2.38 -9.98
C ALA A 93 -8.75 2.52 -9.33
N ARG A 94 -9.65 1.57 -9.57
CA ARG A 94 -11.01 1.59 -9.03
C ARG A 94 -11.05 1.48 -7.50
N GLU A 95 -10.27 0.59 -6.91
CA GLU A 95 -10.26 0.41 -5.45
C GLU A 95 -9.60 1.60 -4.75
N LEU A 96 -8.53 2.18 -5.32
CA LEU A 96 -7.92 3.41 -4.82
C LEU A 96 -8.92 4.57 -4.89
N LYS A 97 -9.62 4.75 -6.02
CA LYS A 97 -10.66 5.77 -6.16
C LYS A 97 -11.80 5.58 -5.15
N ALA A 98 -12.24 4.35 -4.93
CA ALA A 98 -13.25 4.06 -3.92
C ALA A 98 -12.80 4.47 -2.50
N VAL A 99 -11.54 4.27 -2.15
CA VAL A 99 -10.97 4.74 -0.88
C VAL A 99 -10.99 6.28 -0.81
N LEU A 100 -10.57 6.96 -1.87
CA LEU A 100 -10.54 8.43 -1.93
C LEU A 100 -11.95 9.06 -1.86
N ASP A 101 -12.95 8.38 -2.41
CA ASP A 101 -14.38 8.70 -2.31
C ASP A 101 -14.98 8.41 -0.91
N GLY A 102 -14.18 7.88 0.01
CA GLY A 102 -14.61 7.50 1.35
C GLY A 102 -15.45 6.23 1.44
N LYS A 103 -15.47 5.43 0.39
CA LYS A 103 -16.18 4.14 0.33
C LYS A 103 -15.34 3.05 1.01
N ILE A 104 -15.14 3.17 2.31
CA ILE A 104 -14.55 2.13 3.19
C ILE A 104 -15.58 1.79 4.27
N THR A 105 -15.96 0.54 4.42
CA THR A 105 -16.97 0.14 5.40
C THR A 105 -16.36 0.01 6.80
N ASP A 106 -17.19 0.11 7.83
CA ASP A 106 -16.72 -0.08 9.22
C ASP A 106 -16.23 -1.51 9.45
N GLU A 107 -16.87 -2.51 8.80
CA GLU A 107 -16.47 -3.91 8.89
C GLU A 107 -15.05 -4.15 8.34
N GLU A 108 -14.67 -3.46 7.27
CA GLU A 108 -13.31 -3.57 6.70
C GLU A 108 -12.26 -3.00 7.66
N ILE A 109 -12.57 -1.87 8.31
CA ILE A 109 -11.69 -1.23 9.29
C ILE A 109 -11.55 -2.13 10.52
N GLU A 110 -12.66 -2.64 11.05
CA GLU A 110 -12.65 -3.48 12.25
C GLU A 110 -12.00 -4.85 11.99
N ALA A 111 -12.16 -5.43 10.79
CA ALA A 111 -11.44 -6.63 10.38
C ALA A 111 -9.92 -6.37 10.32
N ALA A 112 -9.50 -5.24 9.73
CA ALA A 112 -8.10 -4.88 9.66
C ALA A 112 -7.48 -4.61 11.05
N LYS A 113 -8.19 -3.91 11.94
CA LYS A 113 -7.77 -3.71 13.33
C LYS A 113 -7.63 -5.03 14.07
N SER A 114 -8.62 -5.93 13.95
CA SER A 114 -8.58 -7.25 14.58
C SER A 114 -7.39 -8.07 14.12
N PHE A 115 -7.09 -8.06 12.81
CA PHE A 115 -5.92 -8.73 12.27
C PHE A 115 -4.61 -8.15 12.84
N THR A 116 -4.48 -6.83 12.86
CA THR A 116 -3.28 -6.14 13.37
C THR A 116 -3.09 -6.40 14.88
N LEU A 117 -4.18 -6.42 15.66
CA LEU A 117 -4.14 -6.79 17.08
C LEU A 117 -3.67 -8.24 17.29
N GLY A 118 -4.16 -9.18 16.47
CA GLY A 118 -3.69 -10.56 16.51
C GLY A 118 -2.21 -10.68 16.16
N ARG A 119 -1.74 -9.93 15.15
CA ARG A 119 -0.31 -9.85 14.78
C ARG A 119 0.54 -9.27 15.89
N TYR A 120 0.05 -8.23 16.57
CA TYR A 120 0.71 -7.66 17.75
C TYR A 120 0.87 -8.73 18.84
N GLN A 121 -0.18 -9.48 19.20
CA GLN A 121 -0.10 -10.53 20.23
C GLN A 121 0.92 -11.62 19.90
N MET A 122 1.05 -12.00 18.62
CA MET A 122 2.06 -12.97 18.18
C MET A 122 3.47 -12.39 18.08
N GLY A 123 3.59 -11.06 17.97
CA GLY A 123 4.83 -10.34 17.70
C GLY A 123 5.74 -10.12 18.91
N ALA A 124 5.37 -10.58 20.11
CA ALA A 124 6.19 -10.46 21.32
C ALA A 124 6.33 -11.79 22.08
N GLN A 125 6.52 -12.89 21.35
CA GLN A 125 6.69 -14.22 21.95
C GLN A 125 8.15 -14.52 22.34
N THR A 126 9.12 -13.82 21.73
CA THR A 126 10.55 -14.05 21.96
C THR A 126 11.27 -12.74 22.25
N VAL A 127 12.39 -12.84 22.98
CA VAL A 127 13.28 -11.68 23.28
C VAL A 127 13.72 -10.99 21.98
N SER A 128 14.04 -11.75 20.93
CA SER A 128 14.47 -11.20 19.65
C SER A 128 13.38 -10.36 18.97
N GLN A 129 12.12 -10.81 19.01
CA GLN A 129 11.01 -10.03 18.43
C GLN A 129 10.75 -8.74 19.20
N ILE A 130 10.78 -8.80 20.54
CA ILE A 130 10.62 -7.62 21.39
C ILE A 130 11.79 -6.64 21.14
N ALA A 131 13.03 -7.12 21.09
CA ALA A 131 14.18 -6.28 20.75
C ALA A 131 14.04 -5.66 19.37
N GLY A 132 13.59 -6.43 18.36
CA GLY A 132 13.36 -5.95 17.00
C GLY A 132 12.32 -4.84 16.92
N PHE A 133 11.26 -4.91 17.72
CA PHE A 133 10.24 -3.86 17.81
C PHE A 133 10.86 -2.50 18.22
N TYR A 134 11.70 -2.49 19.26
CA TYR A 134 12.32 -1.26 19.73
C TYR A 134 13.45 -0.76 18.81
N THR A 135 14.23 -1.69 18.27
CA THR A 135 15.45 -1.41 17.49
C THR A 135 15.19 -0.46 16.33
N HIS A 136 14.15 -0.72 15.52
CA HIS A 136 13.92 0.06 14.30
C HIS A 136 13.72 1.55 14.56
N ARG A 137 12.95 1.90 15.60
CA ARG A 137 12.63 3.30 15.88
C ARG A 137 13.67 3.96 16.77
N TYR A 138 14.18 3.24 17.78
CA TYR A 138 15.25 3.74 18.63
C TYR A 138 16.47 4.18 17.81
N PHE A 139 16.93 3.38 16.86
CA PHE A 139 18.07 3.78 16.02
C PHE A 139 17.75 4.82 14.95
N ALA A 140 16.46 5.05 14.65
CA ALA A 140 16.05 6.07 13.69
C ALA A 140 15.93 7.46 14.34
N ASP A 141 15.15 7.59 15.42
CA ASP A 141 14.84 8.89 16.03
C ASP A 141 15.01 8.92 17.56
N ASP A 142 15.79 7.98 18.13
CA ASP A 142 16.04 7.83 19.58
C ASP A 142 14.76 7.64 20.42
N TYR A 143 13.65 7.34 19.75
CA TYR A 143 12.35 7.20 20.38
C TYR A 143 12.07 5.76 20.79
N ILE A 144 11.71 5.58 22.06
CA ILE A 144 11.27 4.29 22.60
C ILE A 144 9.74 4.27 22.59
N TYR A 145 9.15 3.50 21.67
CA TYR A 145 7.70 3.33 21.61
C TYR A 145 7.23 2.38 22.72
N ASP A 146 6.22 2.77 23.49
CA ASP A 146 5.64 1.88 24.50
C ASP A 146 4.86 0.75 23.81
N TYR A 147 5.44 -0.46 23.83
CA TYR A 147 4.83 -1.65 23.24
C TYR A 147 3.39 -1.86 23.76
N SER A 148 3.15 -1.62 25.06
CA SER A 148 1.83 -1.82 25.67
C SER A 148 0.74 -0.87 25.14
N LYS A 149 1.12 0.24 24.51
CA LYS A 149 0.21 1.23 23.92
C LYS A 149 -0.16 0.95 22.47
N VAL A 150 0.55 0.03 21.80
CA VAL A 150 0.26 -0.33 20.40
C VAL A 150 -1.22 -0.75 20.19
N PRO A 151 -1.85 -1.55 21.08
CA PRO A 151 -3.28 -1.87 20.93
C PRO A 151 -4.20 -0.65 20.95
N ASP A 152 -3.87 0.38 21.73
CA ASP A 152 -4.67 1.59 21.82
C ASP A 152 -4.56 2.42 20.53
N SER A 153 -3.35 2.51 19.97
CA SER A 153 -3.12 3.18 18.69
C SER A 153 -3.87 2.51 17.53
N ILE A 154 -3.84 1.16 17.47
CA ILE A 154 -4.61 0.40 16.47
C ILE A 154 -6.11 0.68 16.58
N ARG A 155 -6.67 0.69 17.81
CA ARG A 155 -8.10 0.93 18.02
C ARG A 155 -8.54 2.34 17.62
N LYS A 156 -7.66 3.33 17.78
CA LYS A 156 -7.91 4.74 17.45
C LYS A 156 -7.99 5.03 15.96
N VAL A 157 -7.53 4.12 15.09
CA VAL A 157 -7.60 4.33 13.64
C VAL A 157 -9.03 4.61 13.21
N SER A 158 -9.22 5.74 12.52
CA SER A 158 -10.52 6.20 12.01
C SER A 158 -10.53 6.20 10.49
N ARG A 159 -11.74 6.06 9.92
CA ARG A 159 -11.98 6.20 8.47
C ARG A 159 -11.42 7.52 7.95
N ASP A 160 -11.70 8.62 8.65
CA ASP A 160 -11.30 9.97 8.23
C ASP A 160 -9.78 10.09 8.12
N LYS A 161 -9.03 9.55 9.10
CA LYS A 161 -7.56 9.56 9.05
C LYS A 161 -7.03 8.72 7.89
N ILE A 162 -7.64 7.55 7.63
CA ILE A 162 -7.27 6.72 6.46
C ILE A 162 -7.44 7.51 5.17
N ILE A 163 -8.60 8.14 4.98
CA ILE A 163 -8.92 8.87 3.75
C ILE A 163 -8.04 10.12 3.62
N SER A 164 -7.88 10.92 4.68
CA SER A 164 -7.09 12.15 4.64
C SER A 164 -5.61 11.88 4.35
N THR A 165 -5.08 10.79 4.91
CA THR A 165 -3.69 10.37 4.67
C THR A 165 -3.51 9.88 3.24
N ALA A 166 -4.40 9.03 2.74
CA ALA A 166 -4.38 8.57 1.34
C ALA A 166 -4.50 9.75 0.36
N LYS A 167 -5.40 10.71 0.62
CA LYS A 167 -5.55 11.93 -0.19
C LYS A 167 -4.28 12.78 -0.21
N SER A 168 -3.56 12.88 0.91
CA SER A 168 -2.29 13.63 0.95
C SER A 168 -1.27 13.11 -0.07
N PHE A 169 -1.20 11.79 -0.30
CA PHE A 169 -0.33 11.21 -1.34
C PHE A 169 -0.80 11.57 -2.76
N ILE A 170 -2.11 11.57 -3.01
CA ILE A 170 -2.68 11.95 -4.31
C ILE A 170 -2.48 13.44 -4.58
N ASP A 171 -2.75 14.28 -3.58
CA ASP A 171 -2.64 15.74 -3.67
C ASP A 171 -1.19 16.20 -3.86
N ALA A 172 -0.21 15.47 -3.30
CA ALA A 172 1.20 15.68 -3.55
C ALA A 172 1.60 15.46 -5.02
N ASN A 173 0.77 14.72 -5.77
CA ASN A 173 0.88 14.47 -7.21
C ASN A 173 2.32 14.12 -7.66
N THR A 174 3.02 13.36 -6.82
CA THR A 174 4.39 12.92 -7.05
C THR A 174 4.36 11.40 -7.04
N TRP A 175 4.52 10.78 -8.20
CA TRP A 175 4.42 9.33 -8.32
C TRP A 175 5.23 8.79 -9.49
N VAL A 176 5.51 7.50 -9.45
CA VAL A 176 6.19 6.77 -10.51
C VAL A 176 5.60 5.39 -10.69
N LEU A 177 5.45 4.97 -11.95
CA LEU A 177 5.23 3.58 -12.32
C LEU A 177 6.50 3.06 -12.99
N ALA A 178 7.05 1.99 -12.44
CA ALA A 178 8.20 1.29 -13.00
C ALA A 178 7.90 -0.20 -13.15
N ALA A 179 8.49 -0.85 -14.15
CA ALA A 179 8.36 -2.29 -14.32
C ALA A 179 9.65 -2.94 -14.87
N VAL A 180 9.87 -4.20 -14.46
CA VAL A 180 10.78 -5.13 -15.11
C VAL A 180 9.95 -6.07 -15.96
N SER A 181 10.21 -6.08 -17.27
CA SER A 181 9.34 -6.74 -18.25
C SER A 181 10.10 -7.08 -19.54
N ASN A 182 9.65 -8.06 -20.31
CA ASN A 182 10.12 -8.27 -21.69
C ASN A 182 9.30 -7.46 -22.72
N GLY A 183 8.16 -6.91 -22.29
CA GLY A 183 7.24 -6.11 -23.07
C GLY A 183 7.79 -4.75 -23.45
N ASP A 184 7.08 -4.07 -24.33
CA ASP A 184 7.48 -2.77 -24.85
C ASP A 184 7.01 -1.62 -23.94
N ARG A 185 7.60 -0.44 -24.13
CA ARG A 185 7.30 0.75 -23.32
C ARG A 185 5.82 1.18 -23.43
N GLU A 186 5.20 0.96 -24.58
CA GLU A 186 3.79 1.30 -24.84
C GLU A 186 2.84 0.58 -23.88
N GLU A 187 3.08 -0.72 -23.58
CA GLU A 187 2.29 -1.46 -22.59
C GLU A 187 2.30 -0.75 -21.22
N LEU A 188 3.47 -0.26 -20.76
CA LEU A 188 3.55 0.42 -19.47
C LEU A 188 2.93 1.83 -19.52
N ILE A 189 2.89 2.49 -20.68
CA ILE A 189 2.19 3.76 -20.87
C ILE A 189 0.68 3.53 -20.72
N ASP A 190 0.12 2.54 -21.39
CA ASP A 190 -1.31 2.20 -21.31
C ASP A 190 -1.72 1.84 -19.87
N LEU A 191 -0.87 1.09 -19.16
CA LEU A 191 -1.09 0.77 -17.74
C LEU A 191 -1.01 2.02 -16.85
N SER A 192 -0.09 2.94 -17.15
CA SER A 192 0.07 4.20 -16.44
C SER A 192 -1.15 5.12 -16.62
N GLU A 193 -1.76 5.18 -17.80
CA GLU A 193 -2.95 5.98 -18.08
C GLU A 193 -4.18 5.52 -17.28
N ARG A 194 -4.30 4.23 -17.00
CA ARG A 194 -5.38 3.71 -16.13
C ARG A 194 -5.29 4.28 -14.71
N LEU A 195 -4.06 4.48 -14.23
CA LEU A 195 -3.81 5.04 -12.90
C LEU A 195 -4.03 6.55 -12.84
N THR A 196 -3.92 7.31 -13.94
CA THR A 196 -4.08 8.77 -13.88
C THR A 196 -5.46 9.19 -13.38
N SER A 197 -6.48 8.35 -13.60
CA SER A 197 -7.86 8.58 -13.16
C SER A 197 -8.05 8.75 -11.64
N ILE A 198 -7.06 8.36 -10.82
CA ILE A 198 -7.08 8.57 -9.37
C ILE A 198 -6.65 9.98 -8.96
N PHE A 199 -6.00 10.72 -9.87
CA PHE A 199 -5.52 12.09 -9.67
C PHE A 199 -6.48 13.15 -10.24
N ASP A 200 -7.52 12.71 -10.97
CA ASP A 200 -8.56 13.59 -11.47
C ASP A 200 -9.32 14.18 -10.27
N ARG A 201 -9.25 15.51 -10.10
CA ARG A 201 -10.00 16.20 -9.05
C ARG A 201 -11.49 16.06 -9.35
N VAL A 202 -12.25 15.57 -8.37
CA VAL A 202 -13.70 15.82 -8.36
C VAL A 202 -13.84 17.27 -7.91
N GLU A 203 -14.14 18.16 -8.85
CA GLU A 203 -14.57 19.54 -8.56
C GLU A 203 -15.84 19.56 -7.67
#